data_AF-A0AAD1P034-F1
#
_entry.id   AF-A0AAD1P034-F1
#
_cell.length_a   1.000
_cell.length_b   1.000
_cell.length_c   1.000
_cell.angle_alpha   90.00
_cell.angle_beta   90.00
_cell.angle_gamma   90.00
#
_symmetry.space_group_name_H-M   'P 1'
#
loop_
_entity.id
_entity.type
_entity.pdbx_description
1 polymer ?
#
loop_
_entity_poly.entity_id
_entity_poly.type
_entity_poly.pdbx_seq_one_letter_code
_entity_poly.pdbx_strand_id
1 'polypeptide(L)'
;MKQVSTQAQVQVLSRERAVFNAAWALARAREKLAELYGWALAGEATSWIAPFLLAREVQEALEEVRALALAFADAPFDETVGAFLEEARLEAARILREKEPAQPAGEEEVPF
;
A
#
# COMPACT_ATOMS: atom_id res chain seq x y z
N MET A 1 -38.47 -17.43 17.88
CA MET A 1 -37.13 -18.04 17.77
C MET A 1 -36.34 -17.26 16.72
N LYS A 2 -35.20 -16.68 17.10
CA LYS A 2 -34.33 -15.88 16.23
C LYS A 2 -33.48 -16.83 15.38
N GLN A 3 -33.74 -16.90 14.08
CA GLN A 3 -32.73 -17.37 13.13
C GLN A 3 -32.05 -16.13 12.56
N VAL A 4 -31.02 -15.65 13.26
CA VAL A 4 -30.05 -14.75 12.66
C VAL A 4 -29.17 -15.66 11.82
N SER A 5 -29.41 -15.66 10.51
CA SER A 5 -28.63 -16.46 9.57
C SER A 5 -27.17 -16.10 9.71
N THR A 6 -26.42 -17.02 10.31
CA THR A 6 -24.96 -17.06 10.36
C THR A 6 -24.39 -17.45 8.99
N GLN A 7 -25.04 -16.99 7.92
CA GLN A 7 -24.55 -17.07 6.56
C GLN A 7 -23.98 -15.70 6.26
N ALA A 8 -22.70 -15.57 6.61
CA ALA A 8 -21.73 -14.81 5.87
C ALA A 8 -22.31 -13.60 5.13
N GLN A 9 -22.22 -12.43 5.75
CA GLN A 9 -21.85 -11.22 5.02
C GLN A 9 -20.53 -11.52 4.29
N VAL A 10 -20.59 -12.26 3.19
CA VAL A 10 -19.61 -12.16 2.13
C VAL A 10 -19.85 -10.75 1.60
N GLN A 11 -19.21 -9.77 2.23
CA GLN A 11 -19.08 -8.45 1.63
C GLN A 11 -18.29 -8.70 0.35
N VAL A 12 -19.01 -8.90 -0.75
CA VAL A 12 -18.44 -8.87 -2.09
C VAL A 12 -17.85 -7.47 -2.21
N LEU A 13 -16.53 -7.36 -2.08
CA LEU A 13 -15.83 -6.10 -2.24
C LEU A 13 -16.20 -5.56 -3.62
N SER A 14 -16.64 -4.30 -3.70
CA SER A 14 -16.74 -3.64 -5.00
C SER A 14 -15.33 -3.42 -5.56
N ARG A 15 -15.20 -3.35 -6.89
CA ARG A 15 -13.92 -3.06 -7.54
C ARG A 15 -13.29 -1.78 -6.99
N GLU A 16 -14.09 -0.72 -6.81
CA GLU A 16 -13.63 0.55 -6.22
C GLU A 16 -13.07 0.36 -4.81
N ARG A 17 -13.74 -0.43 -3.97
CA ARG A 17 -13.27 -0.70 -2.61
C ARG A 17 -11.99 -1.54 -2.61
N ALA A 18 -11.88 -2.50 -3.53
CA ALA A 18 -10.67 -3.29 -3.71
C ALA A 18 -9.48 -2.42 -4.17
N VAL A 19 -9.68 -1.53 -5.13
CA VAL A 19 -8.67 -0.56 -5.57
C VAL A 19 -8.23 0.34 -4.41
N PHE A 20 -9.18 0.86 -3.63
CA PHE A 20 -8.88 1.69 -2.46
C PHE A 20 -8.09 0.93 -1.39
N ASN A 21 -8.46 -0.32 -1.09
CA ASN A 21 -7.73 -1.16 -0.14
C ASN A 21 -6.30 -1.45 -0.63
N ALA A 22 -6.15 -1.80 -1.92
CA ALA A 22 -4.85 -2.00 -2.55
C ALA A 22 -4.00 -0.73 -2.51
N ALA A 23 -4.60 0.43 -2.75
CA ALA A 23 -3.92 1.73 -2.66
C ALA A 23 -3.39 2.01 -1.25
N TRP A 24 -4.17 1.73 -0.21
CA TRP A 24 -3.72 1.84 1.18
C TRP A 24 -2.59 0.87 1.54
N ALA A 25 -2.66 -0.37 1.05
CA ALA A 25 -1.58 -1.34 1.21
C ALA A 25 -0.30 -0.85 0.52
N LEU A 26 -0.40 -0.36 -0.72
CA LEU A 26 0.73 0.22 -1.46
C LEU A 26 1.34 1.46 -0.78
N ALA A 27 0.50 2.37 -0.27
CA ALA A 27 0.97 3.56 0.43
C ALA A 27 1.77 3.18 1.69
N ARG A 28 1.25 2.25 2.51
CA ARG A 28 1.95 1.73 3.69
C ARG A 28 3.25 0.99 3.31
N ALA A 29 3.22 0.18 2.26
CA ALA A 29 4.39 -0.53 1.77
C ALA A 29 5.50 0.45 1.36
N ARG A 30 5.15 1.57 0.72
CA ARG A 30 6.10 2.63 0.34
C ARG A 30 6.74 3.30 1.56
N GLU A 31 5.94 3.66 2.57
CA GLU A 31 6.45 4.25 3.82
C GLU A 31 7.44 3.29 4.51
N LYS A 32 7.07 2.02 4.66
CA LYS A 32 7.92 0.99 5.29
C LYS A 32 9.16 0.66 4.48
N LEU A 33 9.07 0.70 3.16
CA LEU A 33 10.23 0.50 2.29
C LEU A 33 11.24 1.65 2.43
N ALA A 34 10.77 2.89 2.58
CA ALA A 34 11.64 4.03 2.85
C ALA A 34 12.34 3.90 4.20
N GLU A 35 11.62 3.45 5.24
CA GLU A 35 12.20 3.15 6.56
C GLU A 35 13.25 2.03 6.48
N LEU A 36 12.91 0.92 5.80
CA LEU A 36 13.82 -0.21 5.58
C LEU A 36 15.10 0.22 4.84
N TYR A 37 14.96 1.09 3.84
CA TYR A 37 16.10 1.67 3.13
C TYR A 37 16.96 2.54 4.04
N GLY A 38 16.34 3.33 4.92
CA GLY A 38 17.04 4.10 5.95
C GLY A 38 17.88 3.21 6.88
N TRP A 39 17.32 2.09 7.32
CA TRP A 39 18.05 1.08 8.10
C TRP A 39 19.25 0.50 7.35
N ALA A 40 19.10 0.18 6.06
CA ALA A 40 20.19 -0.33 5.24
C ALA A 40 21.35 0.68 5.10
N LEU A 41 21.03 1.98 5.01
CA LEU A 41 22.02 3.05 4.94
C LEU A 41 22.69 3.36 6.29
N ALA A 42 21.96 3.24 7.40
CA ALA A 42 22.49 3.50 8.74
C ALA A 42 23.57 2.49 9.17
N GLY A 43 23.61 1.30 8.54
CA GLY A 43 24.67 0.32 8.77
C GLY A 43 24.64 -0.28 10.18
N GLU A 44 23.49 -0.25 10.87
CA GLU A 44 23.34 -0.80 12.22
C GLU A 44 23.43 -2.34 12.20
N ALA A 45 24.64 -2.88 12.28
CA ALA A 45 24.94 -4.30 12.21
C ALA A 45 24.39 -5.13 13.41
N THR A 46 23.94 -4.47 14.47
CA THR A 46 23.46 -5.11 15.70
C THR A 46 21.94 -5.30 15.74
N SER A 47 21.17 -4.64 14.88
CA SER A 47 19.71 -4.70 14.85
C SER A 47 19.22 -5.31 13.52
N TRP A 48 19.17 -6.65 13.46
CA TRP A 48 18.66 -7.37 12.29
C TRP A 48 17.15 -7.63 12.36
N ILE A 49 16.56 -7.58 13.56
CA ILE A 49 15.15 -7.90 13.78
C ILE A 49 14.24 -6.84 13.18
N ALA A 50 14.50 -5.55 13.41
CA ALA A 50 13.64 -4.48 12.92
C ALA A 50 13.61 -4.39 11.37
N PRO A 51 14.75 -4.42 10.66
CA PRO A 51 14.75 -4.49 9.19
C PRO A 51 14.04 -5.74 8.65
N PHE A 52 14.20 -6.88 9.32
CA PHE A 52 13.52 -8.12 8.92
C PHE A 52 11.99 -8.00 9.05
N LEU A 53 11.49 -7.47 10.16
CA LEU A 53 10.06 -7.25 10.36
C LEU A 53 9.50 -6.26 9.33
N LEU A 54 10.20 -5.15 9.07
CA LEU A 54 9.81 -4.19 8.03
C LEU A 54 9.75 -4.83 6.64
N ALA A 55 10.75 -5.62 6.26
CA ALA A 55 10.78 -6.32 4.97
C ALA A 55 9.60 -7.30 4.83
N ARG A 56 9.28 -8.04 5.88
CA ARG A 56 8.12 -8.93 5.92
C ARG A 56 6.82 -8.14 5.75
N GLU A 57 6.65 -7.02 6.46
CA GLU A 57 5.45 -6.20 6.36
C GLU A 57 5.27 -5.59 4.96
N VAL A 58 6.38 -5.22 4.29
CA VAL A 58 6.36 -4.78 2.88
C VAL A 58 5.89 -5.93 1.99
N GLN A 59 6.46 -7.14 2.16
CA GLN A 59 6.07 -8.31 1.38
C GLN A 59 4.57 -8.63 1.55
N GLU A 60 4.08 -8.69 2.80
CA GLU A 60 2.68 -8.99 3.10
C GLU A 60 1.73 -7.98 2.42
N ALA A 61 2.09 -6.69 2.42
CA ALA A 61 1.31 -5.66 1.75
C ALA A 61 1.29 -5.84 0.21
N LEU A 62 2.42 -6.22 -0.39
CA LEU A 62 2.48 -6.50 -1.83
C LEU A 62 1.69 -7.76 -2.21
N GLU A 63 1.70 -8.78 -1.35
CA GLU A 63 0.90 -10.00 -1.53
C GLU A 63 -0.61 -9.70 -1.43
N GLU A 64 -1.03 -8.83 -0.50
CA GLU A 64 -2.41 -8.36 -0.39
C GLU A 64 -2.87 -7.66 -1.69
N VAL A 65 -2.05 -6.74 -2.20
CA VAL A 65 -2.33 -6.02 -3.46
C VAL A 65 -2.44 -6.99 -4.63
N ARG A 66 -1.52 -7.95 -4.72
CA ARG A 66 -1.53 -8.99 -5.76
C ARG A 66 -2.80 -9.84 -5.67
N ALA A 67 -3.20 -10.27 -4.48
CA ALA A 67 -4.41 -11.05 -4.28
C ALA A 67 -5.67 -10.29 -4.73
N LEU A 68 -5.75 -9.00 -4.42
CA LEU A 68 -6.85 -8.14 -4.88
C LEU A 68 -6.84 -7.99 -6.40
N ALA A 69 -5.67 -7.75 -7.02
CA ALA A 69 -5.59 -7.61 -8.48
C ALA A 69 -6.05 -8.91 -9.20
N LEU A 70 -5.64 -10.07 -8.68
CA LEU A 70 -6.04 -11.38 -9.22
C LEU A 70 -7.54 -11.66 -9.07
N ALA A 71 -8.15 -11.21 -7.97
CA ALA A 71 -9.57 -11.42 -7.71
C ALA A 71 -10.50 -10.62 -8.64
N PHE A 72 -9.99 -9.56 -9.28
CA PHE A 72 -10.74 -8.68 -10.19
C PHE A 72 -10.21 -8.74 -11.63
N ALA A 73 -9.37 -9.72 -11.95
CA ALA A 73 -8.86 -9.93 -13.29
C ALA A 73 -9.90 -10.67 -14.15
N ASP A 74 -10.36 -10.03 -15.23
CA ASP A 74 -11.17 -10.64 -16.28
C ASP A 74 -10.31 -10.92 -17.52
N ALA A 75 -10.79 -11.71 -18.48
CA ALA A 75 -10.12 -11.86 -19.77
C ALA A 75 -10.23 -10.57 -20.61
N PRO A 76 -9.13 -10.00 -21.16
CA PRO A 76 -7.74 -10.46 -21.08
C PRO A 76 -7.05 -10.15 -19.73
N PHE A 77 -6.54 -11.21 -19.09
CA PHE A 77 -6.08 -11.22 -17.69
C PHE A 77 -4.92 -10.24 -17.41
N ASP A 78 -3.91 -10.20 -18.29
CA ASP A 78 -2.74 -9.35 -18.06
C ASP A 78 -3.10 -7.86 -18.14
N GLU A 79 -4.02 -7.48 -19.02
CA GLU A 79 -4.46 -6.10 -19.18
C GLU A 79 -5.34 -5.65 -18.00
N THR A 80 -6.22 -6.52 -17.50
CA THR A 80 -7.11 -6.21 -16.37
C THR A 80 -6.35 -6.13 -15.05
N VAL A 81 -5.39 -7.03 -14.83
CA VAL A 81 -4.46 -6.95 -13.69
C VAL A 81 -3.62 -5.66 -13.77
N GLY A 82 -3.06 -5.36 -14.94
CA GLY A 82 -2.27 -4.14 -15.15
C GLY A 82 -3.07 -2.86 -14.87
N ALA A 83 -4.29 -2.78 -15.39
CA ALA A 83 -5.19 -1.64 -15.17
C ALA A 83 -5.56 -1.47 -13.68
N PHE A 84 -5.89 -2.56 -12.98
CA PHE A 84 -6.17 -2.54 -11.55
C PHE A 84 -4.98 -2.01 -10.74
N LEU A 85 -3.78 -2.53 -11.02
CA LEU A 85 -2.57 -2.12 -10.31
C LEU A 85 -2.23 -0.66 -10.58
N GLU A 86 -2.45 -0.18 -11.80
CA GLU A 86 -2.21 1.22 -12.14
C GLU A 86 -3.19 2.16 -11.42
N GLU A 87 -4.46 1.80 -11.34
CA GLU A 87 -5.44 2.56 -10.55
C GLU A 87 -5.08 2.60 -9.07
N ALA A 88 -4.71 1.45 -8.49
CA ALA A 88 -4.26 1.38 -7.10
C ALA A 88 -2.99 2.21 -6.86
N ARG A 89 -2.07 2.25 -7.84
CA ARG A 89 -0.83 3.05 -7.77
C ARG A 89 -1.12 4.55 -7.78
N LEU A 90 -2.02 5.00 -8.65
CA LEU A 90 -2.42 6.41 -8.73
C LEU A 90 -3.13 6.85 -7.45
N GLU A 91 -4.02 6.01 -6.93
CA GLU A 91 -4.73 6.29 -5.69
C GLU A 91 -3.80 6.27 -4.48
N ALA A 92 -2.81 5.36 -4.44
CA ALA A 92 -1.78 5.37 -3.40
C ALA A 92 -0.95 6.66 -3.42
N ALA A 93 -0.64 7.18 -4.61
CA ALA A 93 0.05 8.47 -4.75
C ALA A 93 -0.81 9.64 -4.25
N ARG A 94 -2.12 9.61 -4.48
CA ARG A 94 -3.07 10.60 -3.90
C ARG A 94 -3.06 10.54 -2.37
N ILE A 95 -3.19 9.35 -1.79
CA ILE A 95 -3.17 9.14 -0.32
C ILE A 95 -1.88 9.68 0.29
N LEU A 96 -0.72 9.38 -0.32
CA LEU A 96 0.57 9.85 0.19
C LEU A 96 0.68 11.38 0.13
N ARG A 97 0.25 12.01 -0.97
CA ARG A 97 0.23 13.48 -1.10
C ARG A 97 -0.68 14.13 -0.05
N GLU A 98 -1.80 13.52 0.28
CA GLU A 98 -2.72 14.04 1.31
C GLU A 98 -2.16 13.91 2.73
N LYS A 99 -1.26 12.95 2.95
CA LYS A 99 -0.56 12.79 4.23
C LYS A 99 0.66 13.71 4.38
N GLU A 100 1.27 14.12 3.27
CA GLU A 100 2.38 15.06 3.32
C GLU A 100 1.89 16.37 3.95
N PRO A 101 2.55 16.87 5.03
CA PRO A 101 2.24 18.21 5.51
C PRO A 101 2.49 19.17 4.34
N ALA A 102 1.55 20.08 4.09
CA ALA A 102 1.74 21.13 3.10
C ALA A 102 3.09 21.79 3.38
N GLN A 103 4.07 21.56 2.50
CA GLN A 103 5.37 22.23 2.63
C GLN A 103 5.06 23.73 2.71
N PRO A 104 5.52 24.44 3.76
CA PRO A 104 5.42 25.89 3.73
C PRO A 104 6.19 26.35 2.48
N ALA A 105 5.48 26.99 1.56
CA ALA A 105 6.08 27.61 0.40
C ALA A 105 6.99 28.74 0.92
N GLY A 106 8.30 28.53 0.82
CA GLY A 106 9.31 29.56 1.09
C GLY A 106 10.23 29.24 2.27
N GLU A 107 11.24 28.40 2.02
CA GLU A 107 12.58 28.68 2.55
C GLU A 107 13.41 29.18 1.37
N GLU A 108 13.20 30.46 1.03
CA GLU A 108 14.06 31.23 0.14
C GLU A 108 15.35 31.58 0.90
N GLU A 109 16.46 31.10 0.33
CA GLU A 109 17.86 31.55 0.43
C GLU A 109 18.44 31.91 1.82
N VAL A 110 19.31 31.03 2.31
CA VAL A 110 20.35 31.40 3.28
C VAL A 110 21.51 32.04 2.50
N PRO A 111 21.84 33.33 2.70
CA PRO A 111 23.11 33.86 2.23
C PRO A 111 24.23 33.43 3.19
N PHE A 112 25.33 32.96 2.61
CA PHE A 112 26.58 32.61 3.27
C PHE A 112 27.17 33.76 4.10
#